data_AF-A0A6J1QJ78-F1
#
_entry.id   AF-A0A6J1QJ78-F1
#
_cell.length_a   1.000
_cell.length_b   1.000
_cell.length_c   1.000
_cell.angle_alpha   90.00
_cell.angle_beta   90.00
_cell.angle_gamma   90.00
#
_symmetry.space_group_name_H-M   'P 1'
#
loop_
_entity.id
_entity.type
_entity.pdbx_description
1 polymer ?
#
loop_
_entity_poly.entity_id
_entity_poly.type
_entity_poly.pdbx_seq_one_letter_code
_entity_poly.pdbx_strand_id
1 'polypeptide(L)'
;ASRAYRTVSHAAATVLAGLLQLELVTACHAEVYRRTRLLQIPRGRQWDKASRVIKLQAETVMVGKWREYLANRTVTKYGRRTVDAVLPHLDAWLDGRRHGLTFRATQVLTGHGCFGKYLCRIWKKADTRCHHCDEVLDMA
;
A
#
# COMPACT_ATOMS: atom_id res chain seq x y z
N ALA A 1 10.05 3.20 3.82
CA ALA A 1 9.65 4.39 3.03
C ALA A 1 9.68 4.06 1.55
N SER A 2 8.61 4.33 0.80
CA SER A 2 8.57 4.16 -0.66
C SER A 2 9.45 5.22 -1.32
N ARG A 3 10.46 4.81 -2.09
CA ARG A 3 11.37 5.73 -2.79
C ARG A 3 10.89 5.87 -4.25
N ALA A 4 10.29 7.02 -4.58
CA ALA A 4 9.74 7.34 -5.89
C ALA A 4 10.49 8.51 -6.53
N TYR A 5 10.59 8.57 -7.88
CA TYR A 5 11.23 9.70 -8.55
C TYR A 5 10.44 11.02 -8.44
N ARG A 6 9.13 10.94 -8.21
CA ARG A 6 8.23 12.08 -8.03
C ARG A 6 7.24 11.79 -6.90
N THR A 7 6.48 12.81 -6.53
CA THR A 7 5.38 12.72 -5.55
C THR A 7 4.40 11.61 -5.93
N VAL A 8 4.02 10.82 -4.94
CA VAL A 8 2.99 9.78 -5.05
C VAL A 8 1.79 10.20 -4.22
N SER A 9 0.58 9.91 -4.69
CA SER A 9 -0.63 10.16 -3.93
C SER A 9 -0.62 9.39 -2.60
N HIS A 10 -1.30 9.90 -1.58
CA HIS A 10 -1.44 9.23 -0.28
C HIS A 10 -1.92 7.77 -0.44
N ALA A 11 -2.99 7.54 -1.22
CA ALA A 11 -3.52 6.19 -1.46
C ALA A 11 -2.46 5.24 -2.06
N ALA A 12 -1.76 5.66 -3.11
CA ALA A 12 -0.66 4.87 -3.68
C ALA A 12 0.46 4.61 -2.65
N ALA A 13 0.83 5.61 -1.85
CA ALA A 13 1.89 5.46 -0.84
C ALA A 13 1.51 4.44 0.23
N THR A 14 0.29 4.50 0.77
CA THR A 14 -0.18 3.58 1.81
C THR A 14 -0.37 2.17 1.26
N VAL A 15 -0.90 2.03 0.05
CA VAL A 15 -1.01 0.74 -0.66
C VAL A 15 0.37 0.12 -0.90
N LEU A 16 1.35 0.92 -1.36
CA LEU A 16 2.72 0.45 -1.54
C LEU A 16 3.42 0.18 -0.21
N ALA A 17 3.04 0.82 0.88
CA ALA A 17 3.58 0.49 2.19
C ALA A 17 2.93 -0.76 2.80
N GLY A 18 1.75 -1.19 2.29
CA GLY A 18 0.93 -2.18 2.97
C GLY A 18 0.42 -1.67 4.33
N LEU A 19 0.33 -0.33 4.48
CA LEU A 19 -0.09 0.31 5.70
C LEU A 19 -1.52 0.81 5.55
N LEU A 20 -2.37 0.48 6.51
CA LEU A 20 -3.67 1.12 6.63
C LEU A 20 -3.49 2.63 6.85
N GLN A 21 -4.43 3.41 6.34
CA GLN A 21 -4.50 4.84 6.63
C GLN A 21 -4.66 5.05 8.13
N LEU A 22 -4.09 6.14 8.67
CA LEU A 22 -4.03 6.38 10.11
C LEU A 22 -5.42 6.32 10.77
N GLU A 23 -6.45 6.86 10.11
CA GLU A 23 -7.84 6.82 10.58
C GLU A 23 -8.38 5.40 10.76
N LEU A 24 -7.99 4.46 9.90
CA LEU A 24 -8.40 3.06 10.01
C LEU A 24 -7.60 2.34 11.10
N VAL A 25 -6.33 2.70 11.31
CA VAL A 25 -5.50 2.18 12.40
C VAL A 25 -6.06 2.62 13.75
N THR A 26 -6.42 3.89 13.91
CA THR A 26 -7.02 4.40 15.16
C THR A 26 -8.37 3.77 15.42
N ALA A 27 -9.20 3.58 14.38
CA ALA A 27 -10.47 2.86 14.50
C ALA A 27 -10.28 1.40 14.94
N CYS A 28 -9.25 0.70 14.44
CA CYS A 28 -8.91 -0.65 14.89
C CYS A 28 -8.55 -0.66 16.39
N HIS A 29 -7.69 0.25 16.84
CA HIS A 29 -7.32 0.36 18.26
C HIS A 29 -8.52 0.68 19.16
N ALA A 30 -9.39 1.61 18.74
CA ALA A 30 -10.59 1.96 19.47
C ALA A 30 -11.53 0.75 19.61
N GLU A 31 -11.68 -0.05 18.56
CA GLU A 31 -12.53 -1.25 18.59
C GLU A 31 -11.98 -2.34 19.51
N VAL A 32 -10.66 -2.57 19.48
CA VAL A 32 -9.99 -3.50 20.39
C VAL A 32 -10.21 -3.07 21.84
N TYR A 33 -10.00 -1.79 22.14
CA TYR A 33 -10.23 -1.24 23.48
C TYR A 33 -11.69 -1.41 23.92
N ARG A 34 -12.65 -1.03 23.06
CA ARG A 34 -14.08 -1.13 23.35
C ARG A 34 -14.50 -2.56 23.67
N ARG A 35 -14.11 -3.53 22.83
CA ARG A 35 -14.51 -4.93 23.00
C ARG A 35 -13.86 -5.59 24.20
N THR A 36 -12.57 -5.36 24.42
CA THR A 36 -11.88 -5.91 25.60
C THR A 36 -12.45 -5.35 26.90
N ARG A 37 -12.82 -4.07 26.93
CA ARG A 37 -13.49 -3.43 28.07
C ARG A 37 -14.89 -4.00 28.32
N LEU A 38 -15.70 -4.19 27.27
CA LEU A 38 -17.05 -4.74 27.38
C LEU A 38 -17.06 -6.19 27.90
N LEU A 39 -16.09 -6.99 27.46
CA LEU A 39 -15.93 -8.38 27.89
C LEU A 39 -15.22 -8.51 29.25
N GLN A 40 -14.85 -7.38 29.87
CA GLN A 40 -14.18 -7.31 31.18
C GLN A 40 -12.99 -8.28 31.29
N ILE A 41 -12.21 -8.42 30.22
CA ILE A 41 -11.17 -9.46 30.14
C ILE A 41 -10.04 -9.12 31.13
N PRO A 42 -9.70 -10.02 32.07
CA PRO A 42 -8.59 -9.80 33.00
C PRO A 42 -7.26 -9.70 32.27
N ARG A 43 -6.39 -8.79 32.71
CA ARG A 43 -5.02 -8.66 32.21
C ARG A 43 -4.22 -9.95 32.45
N GLY A 44 -3.26 -10.24 31.57
CA GLY A 44 -2.44 -11.47 31.59
C GLY A 44 -2.70 -12.35 30.37
N ARG A 45 -2.38 -13.66 30.48
CA ARG A 45 -2.45 -14.58 29.32
C ARG A 45 -3.81 -14.62 28.62
N GLN A 46 -4.91 -14.46 29.36
CA GLN A 46 -6.25 -14.44 28.77
C GLN A 46 -6.47 -13.17 27.93
N TRP A 47 -6.03 -12.01 28.44
CA TRP A 47 -6.00 -10.76 27.68
C TRP A 47 -5.18 -10.88 26.41
N ASP A 48 -3.99 -11.47 26.46
CA ASP A 48 -3.12 -11.56 25.28
C ASP A 48 -3.77 -12.39 24.16
N LYS A 49 -4.37 -13.54 24.52
CA LYS A 49 -5.10 -14.39 23.58
C LYS A 49 -6.32 -13.66 23.01
N ALA A 50 -7.16 -13.08 23.87
CA ALA A 50 -8.39 -12.43 23.45
C ALA A 50 -8.12 -11.15 22.63
N SER A 51 -7.19 -10.32 23.08
CA SER A 51 -6.77 -9.10 22.36
C SER A 51 -6.22 -9.43 20.99
N ARG A 52 -5.48 -10.54 20.84
CA ARG A 52 -5.00 -10.99 19.52
C ARG A 52 -6.17 -11.34 18.60
N VAL A 53 -7.15 -12.11 19.07
CA VAL A 53 -8.34 -12.48 18.27
C VAL A 53 -9.17 -11.25 17.92
N ILE A 54 -9.44 -10.38 18.90
CA ILE A 54 -10.22 -9.15 18.69
C ILE A 54 -9.50 -8.22 17.71
N LYS A 55 -8.18 -8.09 17.82
CA LYS A 55 -7.35 -7.30 16.90
C LYS A 55 -7.43 -7.86 15.48
N LEU A 56 -7.28 -9.17 15.28
CA LEU A 56 -7.41 -9.78 13.95
C LEU A 56 -8.80 -9.54 13.34
N GLN A 57 -9.86 -9.63 14.15
CA GLN A 57 -11.23 -9.33 13.69
C GLN A 57 -11.40 -7.85 13.32
N ALA A 58 -10.88 -6.93 14.14
CA ALA A 58 -10.93 -5.50 13.87
C ALA A 58 -10.12 -5.16 12.60
N GLU A 59 -8.91 -5.71 12.44
CA GLU A 59 -8.08 -5.55 11.25
C GLU A 59 -8.82 -6.05 9.99
N THR A 60 -9.46 -7.22 10.05
CA THR A 60 -10.25 -7.77 8.93
C THR A 60 -11.35 -6.79 8.49
N VAL A 61 -12.11 -6.23 9.43
CA VAL A 61 -13.15 -5.24 9.13
C VAL A 61 -12.55 -3.97 8.52
N MET A 62 -11.44 -3.47 9.06
CA MET A 62 -10.81 -2.25 8.56
C MET A 62 -10.17 -2.44 7.19
N VAL A 63 -9.61 -3.61 6.89
CA VAL A 63 -9.14 -3.97 5.54
C VAL A 63 -10.31 -3.98 4.54
N GLY A 64 -11.49 -4.48 4.95
CA GLY A 64 -12.70 -4.39 4.14
C GLY A 64 -13.08 -2.95 3.79
N LYS A 65 -13.16 -2.06 4.79
CA LYS A 65 -13.42 -0.62 4.57
C LYS A 65 -12.36 0.04 3.70
N TRP A 66 -11.09 -0.33 3.88
CA TRP A 66 -10.01 0.19 3.06
C TRP A 66 -10.14 -0.24 1.61
N ARG A 67 -10.53 -1.51 1.37
CA ARG A 67 -10.80 -2.02 0.02
C ARG A 67 -11.90 -1.22 -0.67
N GLU A 68 -13.00 -0.90 0.02
CA GLU A 68 -14.07 -0.05 -0.50
C GLU A 68 -13.56 1.37 -0.84
N TYR A 69 -12.78 1.97 0.05
CA TYR A 69 -12.13 3.26 -0.19
C TYR A 69 -11.22 3.24 -1.43
N LEU A 70 -10.43 2.18 -1.60
CA LEU A 70 -9.52 2.00 -2.74
C LEU A 70 -10.28 1.74 -4.06
N ALA A 71 -11.41 1.03 -3.98
CA ALA A 71 -12.28 0.79 -5.13
C ALA A 71 -12.98 2.08 -5.59
N ASN A 72 -13.18 3.05 -4.69
CA ASN A 72 -13.84 4.30 -5.03
C ASN A 72 -12.96 5.20 -5.93
N ARG A 73 -13.31 5.24 -7.22
CA ARG A 73 -12.57 5.97 -8.26
C ARG A 73 -12.55 7.49 -8.10
N THR A 74 -13.54 8.08 -7.45
CA THR A 74 -13.58 9.53 -7.24
C THR A 74 -12.58 9.94 -6.17
N VAL A 75 -12.50 9.18 -5.08
CA VAL A 75 -11.63 9.46 -3.94
C VAL A 75 -10.18 9.12 -4.28
N THR A 76 -9.94 7.97 -4.91
CA THR A 76 -8.60 7.55 -5.29
C THR A 76 -8.26 7.96 -6.73
N LYS A 77 -8.70 9.14 -7.20
CA LYS A 77 -8.40 9.66 -8.55
C LYS A 77 -6.90 9.63 -8.89
N TYR A 78 -6.06 10.00 -7.93
CA TYR A 78 -4.61 9.92 -8.04
C TYR A 78 -4.11 8.57 -7.52
N GLY A 79 -3.11 8.00 -8.19
CA GLY A 79 -2.56 6.70 -7.80
C GLY A 79 -3.30 5.49 -8.39
N ARG A 80 -4.19 5.69 -9.38
CA ARG A 80 -4.97 4.59 -10.00
C ARG A 80 -4.14 3.40 -10.39
N ARG A 81 -3.06 3.63 -11.13
CA ARG A 81 -2.19 2.55 -11.58
C ARG A 81 -1.73 1.66 -10.43
N THR A 82 -1.29 2.27 -9.32
CA THR A 82 -0.86 1.54 -8.14
C THR A 82 -2.00 0.81 -7.46
N VAL A 83 -3.14 1.48 -7.29
CA VAL A 83 -4.32 0.89 -6.65
C VAL A 83 -4.85 -0.28 -7.48
N ASP A 84 -5.05 -0.09 -8.78
CA ASP A 84 -5.60 -1.09 -9.69
C ASP A 84 -4.66 -2.29 -9.84
N ALA A 85 -3.33 -2.10 -9.72
CA ALA A 85 -2.36 -3.19 -9.72
C ALA A 85 -2.36 -4.03 -8.43
N VAL A 86 -2.62 -3.41 -7.27
CA VAL A 86 -2.50 -4.06 -5.96
C VAL A 86 -3.84 -4.56 -5.43
N LEU A 87 -4.92 -3.79 -5.62
CA LEU A 87 -6.25 -4.07 -5.06
C LEU A 87 -6.78 -5.49 -5.36
N PRO A 88 -6.61 -6.05 -6.57
CA PRO A 88 -7.03 -7.43 -6.86
C PRO A 88 -6.30 -8.49 -6.01
N HIS A 89 -5.11 -8.17 -5.53
CA HIS A 89 -4.24 -9.06 -4.75
C HIS A 89 -3.97 -8.52 -3.34
N LEU A 90 -4.85 -7.66 -2.82
CA LEU A 90 -4.59 -6.88 -1.61
C LEU A 90 -4.27 -7.75 -0.39
N ASP A 91 -4.96 -8.88 -0.20
CA ASP A 91 -4.74 -9.74 0.97
C ASP A 91 -3.35 -10.40 0.91
N ALA A 92 -3.02 -11.04 -0.22
CA ALA A 92 -1.69 -11.60 -0.47
C ALA A 92 -0.58 -10.52 -0.41
N TRP A 93 -0.90 -9.30 -0.84
CA TRP A 93 0.02 -8.17 -0.75
C TRP A 93 0.32 -7.77 0.69
N LEU A 94 -0.69 -7.74 1.55
CA LEU A 94 -0.53 -7.43 2.98
C LEU A 94 0.21 -8.56 3.71
N ASP A 95 -0.08 -9.82 3.39
CA ASP A 95 0.56 -10.98 4.00
C ASP A 95 2.05 -11.12 3.61
N GLY A 96 2.37 -10.80 2.36
CA GLY A 96 3.71 -10.93 1.79
C GLY A 96 4.66 -9.76 2.09
N ARG A 97 4.14 -8.64 2.63
CA ARG A 97 4.86 -7.38 2.83
C ARG A 97 5.80 -7.37 4.05
N ARG A 98 6.64 -8.40 4.22
CA ARG A 98 7.65 -8.43 5.30
C ARG A 98 8.89 -7.58 5.00
N HIS A 99 9.20 -7.43 3.73
CA HIS A 99 10.35 -6.65 3.24
C HIS A 99 9.80 -5.64 2.23
N GLY A 100 9.89 -4.35 2.55
CA GLY A 100 9.32 -3.29 1.72
C GLY A 100 9.78 -3.35 0.25
N LEU A 101 9.08 -2.63 -0.63
CA LEU A 101 9.43 -2.64 -2.06
C LEU A 101 10.83 -2.09 -2.33
N THR A 102 11.50 -2.69 -3.31
CA THR A 102 12.68 -2.09 -3.91
C THR A 102 12.33 -0.78 -4.61
N PHE A 103 13.32 0.07 -4.83
CA PHE A 103 13.16 1.32 -5.57
C PHE A 103 12.55 1.07 -6.96
N ARG A 104 13.08 0.10 -7.71
CA ARG A 104 12.63 -0.20 -9.08
C ARG A 104 11.20 -0.71 -9.10
N ALA A 105 10.83 -1.62 -8.19
CA ALA A 105 9.46 -2.10 -8.06
C ALA A 105 8.48 -0.97 -7.73
N THR A 106 8.89 -0.05 -6.82
CA THR A 106 8.11 1.15 -6.52
C THR A 106 7.86 1.98 -7.78
N GLN A 107 8.89 2.24 -8.60
CA GLN A 107 8.70 3.02 -9.82
C GLN A 107 7.75 2.36 -10.81
N VAL A 108 7.88 1.04 -11.04
CA VAL A 108 7.02 0.29 -11.97
C VAL A 108 5.55 0.40 -11.55
N LEU A 109 5.27 0.21 -10.26
CA LEU A 109 3.92 0.25 -9.70
C LEU A 109 3.31 1.65 -9.65
N THR A 110 4.14 2.70 -9.51
CA THR A 110 3.67 4.09 -9.59
C THR A 110 3.56 4.61 -11.01
N GLY A 111 4.02 3.85 -12.01
CA GLY A 111 4.06 4.30 -13.41
C GLY A 111 5.11 5.38 -13.67
N HIS A 112 6.04 5.54 -12.72
CA HIS A 112 7.25 6.29 -12.98
C HIS A 112 8.21 5.44 -13.82
N GLY A 113 8.36 4.16 -13.50
CA GLY A 113 9.35 3.29 -14.14
C GLY A 113 10.81 3.76 -13.94
N CYS A 114 11.72 2.94 -14.45
CA CYS A 114 13.14 3.28 -14.61
C CYS A 114 13.55 3.27 -16.09
N PHE A 115 12.56 3.35 -16.98
CA PHE A 115 12.74 3.24 -18.42
C PHE A 115 13.13 4.58 -19.05
N GLY A 116 13.95 4.53 -20.09
CA GLY A 116 14.46 5.67 -20.83
C GLY A 116 13.39 6.70 -21.18
N LYS A 117 12.20 6.27 -21.63
CA LYS A 117 11.07 7.19 -21.93
C LYS A 117 10.69 8.06 -20.73
N TYR A 118 10.57 7.48 -19.54
CA TYR A 118 10.20 8.26 -18.37
C TYR A 118 11.36 9.11 -17.87
N LEU A 119 12.57 8.54 -17.82
CA LEU A 119 13.75 9.26 -17.35
C LEU A 119 14.04 10.48 -18.23
N CYS A 120 13.89 10.36 -19.54
CA CYS A 120 13.97 11.47 -20.48
C CYS A 120 12.90 12.54 -20.20
N ARG A 121 11.64 12.12 -19.99
CA ARG A 121 10.53 13.03 -19.65
C ARG A 121 10.77 13.84 -18.37
N ILE A 122 11.49 13.28 -17.39
CA ILE A 122 11.85 13.99 -16.15
C ILE A 122 13.27 14.55 -16.18
N TRP A 123 13.89 14.65 -17.35
CA TRP A 123 15.21 15.25 -17.58
C TRP A 123 16.36 14.56 -16.81
N LYS A 124 16.19 13.27 -16.50
CA LYS A 124 17.23 12.42 -15.90
C LYS A 124 18.05 11.63 -16.91
N LYS A 125 17.62 11.59 -18.17
CA LYS A 125 18.34 10.99 -19.30
C LYS A 125 18.19 11.88 -20.53
N ALA A 126 19.20 11.87 -21.41
CA ALA A 126 19.20 12.67 -22.64
C ALA A 126 18.30 12.08 -23.75
N ASP A 127 18.10 10.76 -23.79
CA ASP A 127 17.30 10.07 -24.80
C ASP A 127 16.38 8.99 -24.21
N THR A 128 15.54 8.39 -25.06
CA THR A 128 14.60 7.34 -24.68
C THR A 128 15.11 5.93 -24.92
N ARG A 129 16.37 5.74 -25.36
CA ARG A 129 16.87 4.43 -25.83
C ARG A 129 17.02 3.43 -24.70
N CYS A 130 16.85 2.14 -25.01
CA CYS A 130 17.08 1.06 -24.06
C CYS A 130 18.59 0.90 -23.80
N HIS A 131 18.96 0.60 -22.55
CA HIS A 131 20.36 0.29 -22.22
C HIS A 131 20.69 -1.20 -22.39
N HIS A 132 19.68 -2.03 -22.58
CA HIS A 132 19.79 -3.49 -22.60
C HIS A 132 19.58 -4.09 -23.98
N CYS A 133 19.06 -3.33 -24.94
CA CYS A 133 18.87 -3.73 -26.33
C CYS A 133 18.89 -2.50 -27.25
N ASP A 134 18.87 -2.74 -28.56
CA ASP A 134 18.94 -1.70 -29.59
C ASP A 134 17.61 -0.94 -29.81
N GLU A 135 16.61 -1.16 -28.96
CA GLU A 135 15.34 -0.45 -29.03
C GLU A 135 15.51 1.04 -28.74
N VAL A 136 15.00 1.86 -29.64
CA VAL A 136 15.08 3.33 -29.53
C VAL A 136 14.13 3.90 -28.48
N LEU A 137 13.16 3.10 -28.04
CA LEU A 137 12.11 3.48 -27.11
C LEU A 137 12.00 2.48 -25.96
N ASP A 138 12.66 2.80 -24.86
CA ASP A 138 12.63 2.06 -23.60
C ASP A 138 11.38 2.43 -22.80
N MET A 139 10.41 1.52 -22.79
CA MET A 139 9.13 1.65 -22.10
C MET A 139 8.87 0.49 -21.14
N ALA A 140 7.93 0.72 -20.23
CA ALA A 140 7.46 -0.26 -19.25
C ALA A 140 6.51 -1.30 -19.84
#